data_AF-A0A2N9IPK5-F1
#
_entry.id   AF-A0A2N9IPK5-F1
#
_cell.length_a   1.000
_cell.length_b   1.000
_cell.length_c   1.000
_cell.angle_alpha   90.00
_cell.angle_beta   90.00
_cell.angle_gamma   90.00
#
_symmetry.space_group_name_H-M   'P 1'
#
loop_
_entity.id
_entity.type
_entity.pdbx_description
1 polymer ?
#
loop_
_entity_poly.entity_id
_entity_poly.type
_entity_poly.pdbx_seq_one_letter_code
_entity_poly.pdbx_strand_id
1 'polypeptide(L)'
;MSCNPSIQAQPNVTEWKFLMARLSSDMGDTENARKVFEEILESNPLWFEALFENALLMDWCGEGEKVITQLEEALRIAEAEGESKAKEARDVRLIMAQIQFLQKNVEEALRSYQELAKEDPNDFRPYFCQGMIYSLLDRNVEAREQFAKYRQLSPKKFEVDGYLRTPLSRMKLFGSDQN
;
A
#
# COMPACT_ATOMS: atom_id res chain seq x y z
N MET A 1 41.84 -9.73 13.45
CA MET A 1 40.57 -10.43 13.70
C MET A 1 39.47 -9.39 13.57
N SER A 2 38.78 -9.41 12.45
CA SER A 2 37.86 -8.36 12.02
C SER A 2 36.52 -8.53 12.73
N CYS A 3 36.21 -7.64 13.67
CA CYS A 3 34.83 -7.44 14.09
C CYS A 3 34.11 -6.76 12.94
N ASN A 4 33.26 -7.49 12.21
CA ASN A 4 32.20 -6.91 11.39
C ASN A 4 31.04 -6.65 12.36
N PRO A 5 30.80 -5.40 12.78
CA PRO A 5 29.58 -5.12 13.54
C PRO A 5 28.43 -5.26 12.55
N SER A 6 27.50 -6.15 12.88
CA SER A 6 26.23 -6.29 12.22
C SER A 6 25.68 -4.92 11.83
N ILE A 7 25.59 -4.67 10.52
CA ILE A 7 24.83 -3.55 9.95
C ILE A 7 23.36 -3.91 10.20
N GLN A 8 22.94 -3.82 11.46
CA GLN A 8 21.55 -3.54 11.78
C GLN A 8 21.31 -2.19 11.14
N ALA A 9 20.54 -2.20 10.04
CA ALA A 9 20.14 -1.04 9.30
C ALA A 9 19.74 0.06 10.30
N GLN A 10 20.55 1.11 10.40
CA GLN A 10 20.26 2.21 11.31
C GLN A 10 18.91 2.77 10.86
N PRO A 11 17.86 2.75 11.71
CA PRO A 11 16.51 3.12 11.29
C PRO A 11 16.47 4.48 10.57
N ASN A 12 17.30 5.42 11.04
CA ASN A 12 17.46 6.75 10.46
C ASN A 12 18.04 6.74 9.02
N VAL A 13 18.96 5.82 8.70
CA VAL A 13 19.55 5.70 7.36
C VAL A 13 18.56 5.06 6.38
N THR A 14 17.82 4.04 6.82
CA THR A 14 16.80 3.38 5.98
C THR A 14 15.60 4.27 5.72
N GLU A 15 15.11 4.99 6.73
CA GLU A 15 14.06 5.99 6.59
C GLU A 15 14.48 7.11 5.63
N TRP A 16 15.71 7.61 5.75
CA TRP A 16 16.24 8.60 4.81
C TRP A 16 16.33 8.07 3.37
N LYS A 17 16.84 6.85 3.17
CA LYS A 17 16.89 6.20 1.85
C LYS A 17 15.50 6.07 1.24
N PHE A 18 14.51 5.66 2.03
CA PHE A 18 13.12 5.58 1.59
C PHE A 18 12.56 6.94 1.15
N LEU A 19 12.78 7.99 1.97
CA LEU A 19 12.33 9.34 1.61
C LEU A 19 12.98 9.83 0.31
N MET A 20 14.27 9.54 0.12
CA MET A 20 14.98 9.86 -1.12
C MET A 20 14.41 9.08 -2.31
N ALA A 21 14.14 7.78 -2.17
CA ALA A 21 13.53 6.97 -3.23
C ALA A 21 12.14 7.49 -3.62
N ARG A 22 11.35 7.91 -2.63
CA ARG A 22 10.04 8.54 -2.87
C ARG A 22 10.16 9.84 -3.66
N LEU A 23 11.08 10.71 -3.27
CA LEU A 23 11.34 11.96 -4.00
C LEU A 23 11.83 11.67 -5.43
N SER A 24 12.73 10.71 -5.62
CA SER A 24 13.19 10.28 -6.94
C SER A 24 12.05 9.75 -7.81
N SER A 25 11.13 8.97 -7.24
CA SER A 25 9.92 8.49 -7.92
C SER A 25 9.04 9.66 -8.37
N ASP A 26 8.81 10.65 -7.51
CA ASP A 26 8.04 11.85 -7.84
C ASP A 26 8.74 12.74 -8.89
N MET A 27 10.07 12.69 -8.97
CA MET A 27 10.87 13.34 -10.03
C MET A 27 10.92 12.56 -11.35
N GLY A 28 10.30 11.38 -11.41
CA GLY A 28 10.27 10.53 -12.61
C GLY A 28 11.48 9.60 -12.77
N ASP A 29 12.40 9.58 -11.80
CA ASP A 29 13.53 8.66 -11.76
C ASP A 29 13.09 7.33 -11.14
N THR A 30 12.25 6.62 -11.89
CA THR A 30 11.61 5.37 -11.47
C THR A 30 12.61 4.23 -11.29
N GLU A 31 13.69 4.21 -12.09
CA GLU A 31 14.71 3.16 -12.00
C GLU A 31 15.49 3.24 -10.69
N ASN A 32 15.97 4.43 -10.30
CA ASN A 32 16.70 4.57 -9.05
C ASN A 32 15.79 4.43 -7.84
N ALA A 33 14.57 4.96 -7.91
CA ALA A 33 13.57 4.76 -6.84
C ALA A 33 13.32 3.27 -6.59
N ARG A 34 13.12 2.49 -7.67
CA ARG A 34 12.91 1.04 -7.59
C ARG A 34 14.09 0.33 -6.94
N LYS A 35 15.32 0.60 -7.39
CA LYS A 35 16.53 -0.04 -6.82
C LYS A 35 16.62 0.17 -5.31
N VAL A 36 16.32 1.38 -4.84
CA VAL A 36 16.35 1.69 -3.41
C VAL A 36 15.23 0.98 -2.66
N PHE A 37 14.01 0.92 -3.20
CA PHE A 37 12.94 0.14 -2.58
C PHE A 37 13.26 -1.35 -2.52
N GLU A 38 13.84 -1.92 -3.58
CA GLU A 38 14.28 -3.33 -3.60
C GLU A 38 15.36 -3.59 -2.54
N GLU A 39 16.39 -2.74 -2.43
CA GLU A 39 17.44 -2.86 -1.39
C GLU A 39 16.84 -2.82 0.02
N ILE A 40 15.85 -1.96 0.22
CA ILE A 40 15.13 -1.83 1.48
C ILE A 40 14.35 -3.11 1.79
N LEU A 41 13.66 -3.67 0.80
CA LEU A 41 12.84 -4.88 0.94
C LEU A 41 13.69 -6.14 1.08
N GLU A 42 14.92 -6.18 0.56
CA GLU A 42 15.88 -7.25 0.85
C GLU A 42 16.22 -7.31 2.35
N SER A 43 16.27 -6.15 3.01
CA SER A 43 16.58 -6.06 4.45
C SER A 43 15.35 -6.23 5.34
N ASN A 44 14.19 -5.72 4.90
CA ASN A 44 12.92 -5.85 5.60
C ASN A 44 11.78 -6.13 4.59
N PRO A 45 11.54 -7.42 4.26
CA PRO A 45 10.58 -7.81 3.21
C PRO A 45 9.14 -7.41 3.48
N LEU A 46 8.79 -7.14 4.74
CA LEU A 46 7.43 -6.83 5.19
C LEU A 46 7.26 -5.37 5.59
N TRP A 47 8.18 -4.49 5.19
CA TRP A 47 8.03 -3.06 5.47
C TRP A 47 6.93 -2.45 4.60
N PHE A 48 5.82 -2.09 5.24
CA PHE A 48 4.61 -1.58 4.60
C PHE A 48 4.88 -0.43 3.62
N GLU A 49 5.55 0.64 4.05
CA GLU A 49 5.73 1.84 3.23
C GLU A 49 6.57 1.54 1.97
N ALA A 50 7.63 0.74 2.10
CA ALA A 50 8.47 0.36 0.97
C ALA A 50 7.75 -0.59 0.01
N LEU A 51 7.02 -1.59 0.53
CA LEU A 51 6.20 -2.47 -0.29
C LEU A 51 5.15 -1.69 -1.07
N PHE A 52 4.46 -0.76 -0.40
CA PHE A 52 3.40 0.04 -0.99
C PHE A 52 3.91 0.95 -2.10
N GLU A 53 4.94 1.77 -1.84
CA GLU A 53 5.46 2.71 -2.84
C GLU A 53 6.11 1.96 -4.03
N ASN A 54 6.81 0.84 -3.77
CA ASN A 54 7.33 0.01 -4.84
C ASN A 54 6.21 -0.61 -5.68
N ALA A 55 5.15 -1.11 -5.04
CA ALA A 55 4.02 -1.70 -5.73
C ALA A 55 3.31 -0.69 -6.66
N LEU A 56 3.09 0.54 -6.18
CA LEU A 56 2.55 1.62 -7.01
C LEU A 56 3.47 1.97 -8.18
N LEU A 57 4.79 2.02 -7.94
CA LEU A 57 5.76 2.32 -8.97
C LEU A 57 5.81 1.22 -10.04
N MET A 58 5.75 -0.05 -9.63
CA MET A 58 5.70 -1.20 -10.54
C MET A 58 4.44 -1.21 -11.40
N ASP A 59 3.28 -1.02 -10.79
CA ASP A 59 2.01 -0.93 -11.52
C ASP A 59 2.04 0.21 -12.55
N TRP A 60 2.58 1.37 -12.16
CA TRP A 60 2.74 2.51 -13.06
C TRP A 60 3.71 2.24 -14.23
N CYS A 61 4.77 1.47 -14.00
CA CYS A 61 5.70 1.04 -15.04
C CYS A 61 5.13 -0.07 -15.96
N GLY A 62 3.87 -0.47 -15.79
CA GLY A 62 3.23 -1.53 -16.59
C GLY A 62 3.58 -2.94 -16.13
N GLU A 63 4.11 -3.09 -14.92
CA GLU A 63 4.52 -4.37 -14.33
C GLU A 63 3.48 -4.91 -13.33
N GLY A 64 2.20 -4.65 -13.64
CA GLY A 64 1.04 -5.00 -12.82
C GLY A 64 0.94 -6.48 -12.43
N GLU A 65 1.28 -7.41 -13.33
CA GLU A 65 1.28 -8.84 -13.02
C GLU A 65 2.44 -9.22 -12.08
N LYS A 66 3.63 -8.66 -12.33
CA LYS A 66 4.83 -8.94 -11.52
C LYS A 66 4.68 -8.44 -10.09
N VAL A 67 4.07 -7.27 -9.89
CA VAL A 67 3.85 -6.73 -8.54
C VAL A 67 2.93 -7.63 -7.73
N ILE A 68 1.88 -8.21 -8.34
CA ILE A 68 1.01 -9.16 -7.65
C ILE A 68 1.79 -10.39 -7.21
N THR A 69 2.61 -10.98 -8.09
CA THR A 69 3.47 -12.12 -7.71
C THR A 69 4.45 -11.79 -6.58
N GLN A 70 5.03 -10.59 -6.57
CA GLN A 70 5.91 -10.16 -5.47
C GLN A 70 5.15 -9.98 -4.16
N LEU A 71 3.95 -9.41 -4.19
CA LEU A 71 3.10 -9.27 -3.01
C LEU A 71 2.62 -10.62 -2.48
N GLU A 72 2.36 -11.60 -3.35
CA GLU A 72 2.05 -12.98 -2.94
C GLU A 72 3.23 -13.67 -2.24
N GLU A 73 4.48 -13.41 -2.66
CA GLU A 73 5.67 -13.88 -1.94
C GLU A 73 5.79 -13.19 -0.58
N ALA A 74 5.64 -11.86 -0.50
CA ALA A 74 5.65 -11.13 0.76
C ALA A 74 4.55 -11.65 1.72
N LEU A 75 3.36 -11.96 1.20
CA LEU A 75 2.28 -12.54 1.98
C LEU A 75 2.66 -13.93 2.51
N ARG A 76 3.24 -14.80 1.67
CA ARG A 76 3.72 -16.13 2.09
C ARG A 76 4.78 -16.04 3.19
N ILE A 77 5.70 -15.08 3.10
CA ILE A 77 6.69 -14.81 4.15
C ILE A 77 5.99 -14.43 5.46
N ALA A 78 5.02 -13.50 5.41
CA ALA A 78 4.29 -13.09 6.60
C ALA A 78 3.46 -14.23 7.21
N GLU A 79 2.81 -15.05 6.40
CA GLU A 79 2.00 -16.18 6.86
C GLU A 79 2.85 -17.32 7.45
N ALA A 80 4.06 -17.56 6.92
CA ALA A 80 4.98 -18.55 7.44
C ALA A 80 5.45 -18.26 8.88
N GLU A 81 5.52 -16.98 9.24
CA GLU A 81 5.85 -16.49 10.59
C GLU A 81 4.64 -16.52 11.56
N GLY A 82 3.47 -16.92 11.06
CA GLY A 82 2.25 -17.15 11.83
C GLY A 82 1.72 -15.89 12.52
N GLU A 83 1.23 -16.05 13.75
CA GLU A 83 0.60 -14.97 14.53
C GLU A 83 1.54 -13.76 14.75
N SER A 84 2.86 -13.97 14.74
CA SER A 84 3.85 -12.91 14.97
C SER A 84 3.84 -11.84 13.87
N LYS A 85 3.42 -12.21 12.66
CA LYS A 85 3.34 -11.34 11.47
C LYS A 85 1.93 -11.23 10.91
N ALA A 86 0.92 -11.50 11.74
CA ALA A 86 -0.48 -11.37 11.34
C ALA A 86 -0.82 -9.94 10.90
N LYS A 87 -0.25 -8.91 11.54
CA LYS A 87 -0.45 -7.51 11.14
C LYS A 87 0.15 -7.26 9.75
N GLU A 88 1.39 -7.67 9.54
CA GLU A 88 2.10 -7.51 8.27
C GLU A 88 1.40 -8.26 7.13
N ALA A 89 0.86 -9.46 7.38
CA ALA A 89 0.06 -10.19 6.39
C ALA A 89 -1.18 -9.40 5.94
N ARG A 90 -1.85 -8.71 6.88
CA ARG A 90 -2.99 -7.84 6.59
C ARG A 90 -2.58 -6.59 5.84
N ASP A 91 -1.44 -6.02 6.21
CA ASP A 91 -0.84 -4.88 5.53
C ASP A 91 -0.50 -5.23 4.07
N VAL A 92 0.07 -6.41 3.79
CA VAL A 92 0.30 -6.91 2.42
C VAL A 92 -1.01 -7.09 1.66
N ARG A 93 -2.03 -7.72 2.26
CA ARG A 93 -3.37 -7.86 1.64
C ARG A 93 -4.02 -6.51 1.33
N LEU A 94 -3.80 -5.49 2.16
CA LEU A 94 -4.26 -4.13 1.91
C LEU A 94 -3.59 -3.53 0.67
N ILE A 95 -2.27 -3.73 0.51
CA ILE A 95 -1.51 -3.28 -0.66
C ILE A 95 -2.04 -3.99 -1.93
N MET A 96 -2.24 -5.31 -1.87
CA MET A 96 -2.79 -6.08 -3.00
C MET A 96 -4.16 -5.56 -3.43
N ALA A 97 -5.06 -5.29 -2.49
CA ALA A 97 -6.39 -4.72 -2.78
C ALA A 97 -6.29 -3.34 -3.44
N GLN A 98 -5.29 -2.54 -3.06
CA GLN A 98 -5.04 -1.24 -3.67
C GLN A 98 -4.55 -1.37 -5.12
N ILE A 99 -3.65 -2.33 -5.41
CA ILE A 99 -3.18 -2.60 -6.77
C ILE A 99 -4.31 -3.15 -7.64
N GLN A 100 -5.10 -4.09 -7.14
CA GLN A 100 -6.29 -4.61 -7.84
C GLN A 100 -7.25 -3.48 -8.22
N PHE A 101 -7.50 -2.55 -7.31
CA PHE A 101 -8.34 -1.39 -7.58
C PHE A 101 -7.76 -0.50 -8.70
N LEU A 102 -6.45 -0.23 -8.70
CA LEU A 102 -5.78 0.54 -9.76
C LEU A 102 -5.84 -0.17 -11.11
N GLN A 103 -5.76 -1.50 -11.11
CA GLN A 103 -5.92 -2.36 -12.29
C GLN A 103 -7.37 -2.52 -12.75
N LYS A 104 -8.32 -1.76 -12.16
CA LYS A 104 -9.76 -1.79 -12.45
C LYS A 104 -10.47 -3.10 -12.08
N ASN A 105 -9.83 -3.95 -11.29
CA ASN A 105 -10.43 -5.15 -10.68
C ASN A 105 -11.22 -4.74 -9.43
N VAL A 106 -12.26 -3.92 -9.63
CA VAL A 106 -12.98 -3.21 -8.56
C VAL A 106 -13.73 -4.18 -7.65
N GLU A 107 -14.29 -5.26 -8.21
CA GLU A 107 -15.05 -6.25 -7.45
C GLU A 107 -14.16 -7.08 -6.52
N GLU A 108 -13.00 -7.51 -7.02
CA GLU A 108 -11.97 -8.21 -6.25
C GLU A 108 -11.43 -7.30 -5.14
N ALA A 109 -11.04 -6.07 -5.46
CA ALA A 109 -10.54 -5.11 -4.48
C ALA A 109 -11.57 -4.87 -3.36
N LEU A 110 -12.85 -4.67 -3.72
CA LEU A 110 -13.91 -4.46 -2.75
C LEU A 110 -14.09 -5.68 -1.84
N ARG A 111 -14.01 -6.90 -2.38
CA ARG A 111 -14.08 -8.14 -1.60
C ARG A 111 -12.91 -8.24 -0.61
N SER A 112 -11.69 -7.97 -1.06
CA SER A 112 -10.50 -7.98 -0.21
C SER A 112 -10.60 -6.94 0.91
N TYR A 113 -11.07 -5.72 0.63
CA TYR A 113 -11.30 -4.74 1.68
C TYR A 113 -12.40 -5.17 2.67
N GLN A 114 -13.45 -5.85 2.22
CA GLN A 114 -14.49 -6.37 3.12
C GLN A 114 -13.97 -7.48 4.03
N GLU A 115 -13.10 -8.35 3.52
CA GLU A 115 -12.43 -9.38 4.32
C GLU A 115 -11.49 -8.76 5.36
N LEU A 116 -10.68 -7.78 4.97
CA LEU A 116 -9.81 -7.03 5.89
C LEU A 116 -10.61 -6.35 7.01
N ALA A 117 -11.74 -5.71 6.68
CA ALA A 117 -12.62 -5.07 7.66
C ALA A 117 -13.28 -6.07 8.62
N LYS A 118 -13.55 -7.31 8.17
CA LYS A 118 -14.07 -8.37 9.05
C LYS A 118 -12.98 -8.90 9.98
N GLU A 119 -11.77 -9.02 9.46
CA GLU A 119 -10.63 -9.56 10.21
C GLU A 119 -10.14 -8.59 11.30
N ASP A 120 -10.23 -7.27 11.09
CA ASP A 120 -9.94 -6.21 12.10
C ASP A 120 -10.93 -5.08 11.90
N PRO A 121 -12.04 -5.12 12.66
CA PRO A 121 -13.05 -4.08 12.61
C PRO A 121 -12.55 -2.70 13.05
N ASN A 122 -11.39 -2.59 13.72
CA ASN A 122 -10.82 -1.34 14.19
C ASN A 122 -9.85 -0.69 13.20
N ASP A 123 -9.40 -1.43 12.18
CA ASP A 123 -8.59 -0.86 11.10
C ASP A 123 -9.47 0.07 10.26
N PHE A 124 -9.16 1.36 10.28
CA PHE A 124 -9.91 2.37 9.55
C PHE A 124 -9.64 2.32 8.02
N ARG A 125 -8.50 1.75 7.60
CA ARG A 125 -8.01 1.85 6.21
C ARG A 125 -8.96 1.17 5.20
N PRO A 126 -9.44 -0.08 5.42
CA PRO A 126 -10.38 -0.71 4.49
C PRO A 126 -11.68 0.07 4.33
N TYR A 127 -12.20 0.70 5.41
CA TYR A 127 -13.43 1.50 5.33
C TYR A 127 -13.26 2.76 4.48
N PHE A 128 -12.09 3.41 4.55
CA PHE A 128 -11.79 4.52 3.65
C PHE A 128 -11.79 4.06 2.18
N CYS A 129 -11.08 2.97 1.87
CA CYS A 129 -11.00 2.44 0.50
C CYS A 129 -12.37 1.98 -0.03
N GLN A 130 -13.16 1.28 0.78
CA GLN A 130 -14.54 0.91 0.40
C GLN A 130 -15.41 2.14 0.15
N GLY A 131 -15.34 3.16 1.01
CA GLY A 131 -16.07 4.41 0.82
C GLY A 131 -15.74 5.09 -0.50
N MET A 132 -14.46 5.09 -0.87
CA MET A 132 -13.98 5.62 -2.15
C MET A 132 -14.51 4.80 -3.33
N ILE A 133 -14.43 3.47 -3.27
CA ILE A 133 -14.96 2.59 -4.31
C ILE A 133 -16.47 2.78 -4.48
N TYR A 134 -17.23 2.78 -3.39
CA TYR A 134 -18.67 3.00 -3.45
C TYR A 134 -19.03 4.38 -4.00
N SER A 135 -18.24 5.41 -3.69
CA SER A 135 -18.42 6.75 -4.26
C SER A 135 -18.19 6.77 -5.77
N LEU A 136 -17.22 5.99 -6.29
CA LEU A 136 -16.96 5.88 -7.73
C LEU A 136 -18.04 5.06 -8.46
N LEU A 137 -18.71 4.17 -7.75
CA LEU A 137 -19.82 3.36 -8.27
C LEU A 137 -21.21 4.05 -8.10
N ASP A 138 -21.24 5.33 -7.72
CA ASP A 138 -22.47 6.08 -7.39
C ASP A 138 -23.34 5.45 -6.27
N ARG A 139 -22.77 4.53 -5.49
CA ARG A 139 -23.38 3.85 -4.34
C ARG A 139 -23.27 4.72 -3.10
N ASN A 140 -23.97 5.85 -3.14
CA ASN A 140 -23.85 6.94 -2.17
C ASN A 140 -24.24 6.55 -0.75
N VAL A 141 -25.16 5.61 -0.56
CA VAL A 141 -25.58 5.15 0.77
C VAL A 141 -24.45 4.35 1.41
N GLU A 142 -23.94 3.34 0.72
CA GLU A 142 -22.83 2.53 1.22
C GLU A 142 -21.56 3.37 1.42
N ALA A 143 -21.27 4.30 0.51
CA ALA A 143 -20.14 5.21 0.66
C ALA A 143 -20.23 6.01 1.97
N ARG A 144 -21.40 6.57 2.28
CA ARG A 144 -21.62 7.33 3.53
C ARG A 144 -21.45 6.46 4.76
N GLU A 145 -21.92 5.22 4.73
CA GLU A 145 -21.75 4.27 5.83
C GLU A 145 -20.27 3.96 6.08
N GLN A 146 -19.50 3.65 5.02
CA GLN A 146 -18.07 3.35 5.18
C GLN A 146 -17.28 4.57 5.63
N PHE A 147 -17.57 5.76 5.08
CA PHE A 147 -16.93 6.99 5.56
C PHE A 147 -17.32 7.36 7.00
N ALA A 148 -18.51 6.98 7.46
CA ALA A 148 -18.90 7.16 8.86
C ALA A 148 -18.07 6.26 9.78
N LYS A 149 -17.88 4.99 9.42
CA LYS A 149 -16.99 4.07 10.15
C LYS A 149 -15.54 4.56 10.15
N TYR A 150 -15.04 4.97 8.98
CA TYR A 150 -13.70 5.57 8.86
C TYR A 150 -13.53 6.75 9.82
N ARG A 151 -14.47 7.71 9.87
CA ARG A 151 -14.39 8.87 10.77
C ARG A 151 -14.49 8.50 12.26
N GLN A 152 -15.19 7.42 12.59
CA GLN A 152 -15.32 6.95 13.97
C GLN A 152 -14.01 6.31 14.47
N LEU A 153 -13.32 5.57 13.61
CA LEU A 153 -12.12 4.81 13.94
C LEU A 153 -10.82 5.59 13.71
N SER A 154 -10.82 6.53 12.76
CA SER A 154 -9.66 7.36 12.45
C SER A 154 -9.30 8.25 13.64
N PRO A 155 -8.04 8.25 14.10
CA PRO A 155 -7.58 9.20 15.10
C PRO A 155 -7.84 10.64 14.62
N LYS A 156 -8.35 11.53 15.49
CA LYS A 156 -8.66 12.94 15.12
C LYS A 156 -7.48 13.75 14.53
N LYS A 157 -6.25 13.24 14.68
CA LYS A 157 -5.00 13.82 14.14
C LYS A 157 -4.48 13.08 12.89
N PHE A 158 -5.12 11.99 12.48
CA PHE A 158 -4.74 11.26 11.27
C PHE A 158 -5.26 12.06 10.07
N GLU A 159 -4.36 12.82 9.45
CA GLU A 159 -4.55 13.13 8.03
C GLU A 159 -4.67 11.78 7.31
N VAL A 160 -5.60 11.66 6.36
CA VAL A 160 -5.65 10.49 5.48
C VAL A 160 -4.29 10.43 4.81
N ASP A 161 -3.43 9.52 5.27
CA ASP A 161 -2.02 9.48 4.90
C ASP A 161 -1.83 9.46 3.38
N GLY A 162 -0.69 9.97 2.92
CA GLY A 162 -0.34 10.01 1.50
C GLY A 162 -0.58 8.67 0.79
N TYR A 163 -0.31 7.53 1.43
CA TYR A 163 -0.54 6.22 0.80
C TYR A 163 -2.03 5.92 0.51
N LEU A 164 -2.99 6.47 1.25
CA LEU A 164 -4.42 6.29 0.95
C LEU A 164 -4.92 7.25 -0.14
N ARG A 165 -4.30 8.44 -0.27
CA ARG A 165 -4.74 9.49 -1.22
C ARG A 165 -3.98 9.52 -2.53
N THR A 166 -2.72 9.08 -2.54
CA THR A 166 -1.82 9.10 -3.71
C THR A 166 -2.36 8.26 -4.86
N PRO A 167 -2.82 7.00 -4.66
CA PRO A 167 -3.39 6.19 -5.73
C PRO A 167 -4.56 6.88 -6.44
N LEU A 168 -5.43 7.56 -5.67
CA LEU A 168 -6.61 8.26 -6.17
C LEU A 168 -6.28 9.57 -6.87
N SER A 169 -5.33 10.33 -6.33
CA SER A 169 -4.87 11.58 -6.94
C SER A 169 -4.24 11.28 -8.31
N ARG A 170 -3.48 10.18 -8.40
CA ARG A 170 -2.93 9.69 -9.66
C ARG A 170 -4.03 9.21 -10.60
N MET A 171 -5.00 8.41 -10.15
CA MET A 171 -6.14 7.98 -10.98
C MET A 171 -6.97 9.16 -11.55
N LYS A 172 -7.18 10.22 -10.76
CA LYS A 172 -7.92 11.42 -11.21
C LYS A 172 -7.18 12.24 -12.26
N LEU A 173 -5.84 12.27 -12.22
CA LEU A 173 -5.02 12.89 -13.28
C LEU A 173 -5.22 12.20 -14.63
N PHE A 174 -5.48 10.88 -14.64
CA PHE A 174 -5.73 10.12 -15.86
C PHE A 174 -7.17 10.19 -16.36
N GLY A 175 -8.12 10.64 -15.53
CA GLY A 175 -9.50 10.89 -15.93
C GLY A 175 -9.71 12.19 -16.72
N SER A 176 -8.72 13.09 -16.75
CA SER A 176 -8.78 14.36 -17.47
C SER A 176 -8.22 14.34 -18.90
N ASP A 177 -7.60 13.24 -19.34
CA ASP A 177 -7.03 13.10 -20.69
C ASP A 177 -7.95 12.37 -21.67
N GLN A 178 -9.24 12.25 -21.36
CA GLN A 178 -10.26 11.84 -22.31
C GLN A 178 -11.40 12.86 -22.34
N ASN A 179 -11.19 13.94 -23.09
CA ASN A 179 -12.23 14.73 -23.74
C ASN A 179 -11.66 15.51 -24.93
#